data_AF-A0A2P5MRK9-F1
#
_entry.id   AF-A0A2P5MRK9-F1
#
_cell.length_a   1.000
_cell.length_b   1.000
_cell.length_c   1.000
_cell.angle_alpha   90.00
_cell.angle_beta   90.00
_cell.angle_gamma   90.00
#
_symmetry.space_group_name_H-M   'P 1'
#
loop_
_entity.id
_entity.type
_entity.pdbx_description
1 polymer ?
#
loop_
_entity_poly.entity_id
_entity_poly.type
_entity_poly.pdbx_seq_one_letter_code
_entity_poly.pdbx_strand_id
1 'polypeptide(L)'
;MRNAHYAVYQVEETNNLDTLIVVDVFNKFKYKIIDHQMAKTAHQGLILAGYLLDFDEFSIQTGGTVLVTREIIESDEVVRLIDRIDDDQLADFLNNPANGAKLAKAVISASLKQGKP
;
A
#
# COMPACT_ATOMS: atom_id res chain seq x y z
N MET A 1 -11.31 8.63 12.14
CA MET A 1 -10.05 7.93 12.50
C MET A 1 -8.96 8.51 11.61
N ARG A 2 -7.88 9.06 12.19
CA ARG A 2 -6.99 10.03 11.52
C ARG A 2 -5.60 9.49 11.13
N ASN A 3 -5.32 8.19 11.28
CA ASN A 3 -3.93 7.69 11.33
C ASN A 3 -3.66 6.41 10.53
N ALA A 4 -4.04 6.36 9.25
CA ALA A 4 -3.34 5.49 8.31
C ALA A 4 -2.97 6.31 7.09
N HIS A 5 -1.96 7.16 7.27
CA HIS A 5 -1.26 7.81 6.16
C HIS A 5 -0.60 6.81 5.22
N TYR A 6 -0.57 5.53 5.55
CA TYR A 6 0.04 4.50 4.73
C TYR A 6 -0.93 3.34 4.59
N ALA A 7 -1.04 2.80 3.38
CA ALA A 7 -1.89 1.64 3.11
C ALA A 7 -1.26 0.74 2.05
N VAL A 8 -1.54 -0.56 2.15
CA VAL A 8 -1.28 -1.53 1.09
C VAL A 8 -2.62 -1.84 0.44
N TYR A 9 -2.70 -1.68 -0.88
CA TYR A 9 -3.94 -1.85 -1.62
C TYR A 9 -3.72 -2.58 -2.94
N GLN A 10 -4.74 -3.32 -3.36
CA GLN A 10 -4.79 -4.00 -4.64
C GLN A 10 -5.55 -3.14 -5.65
N VAL A 11 -5.01 -2.99 -6.85
CA VAL A 11 -5.68 -2.31 -7.96
C VAL A 11 -6.79 -3.21 -8.51
N GLU A 12 -8.01 -2.69 -8.51
CA GLU A 12 -9.17 -3.32 -9.16
C GLU A 12 -9.36 -2.77 -10.57
N GLU A 13 -9.22 -1.46 -10.73
CA GLU A 13 -9.45 -0.78 -12.00
C GLU A 13 -8.55 0.46 -12.12
N THR A 14 -8.23 0.84 -13.34
CA THR A 14 -7.61 2.12 -13.64
C THR A 14 -8.29 2.77 -14.84
N ASN A 15 -8.37 4.10 -14.83
CA ASN A 15 -8.80 4.84 -16.00
C ASN A 15 -7.65 5.12 -17.01
N ASN A 16 -6.42 4.66 -16.74
CA ASN A 16 -5.22 4.91 -17.54
C ASN A 16 -4.85 6.41 -17.70
N LEU A 17 -5.40 7.29 -16.87
CA LEU A 17 -5.17 8.73 -16.95
C LEU A 17 -4.57 9.26 -15.65
N ASP A 18 -5.31 9.10 -14.56
CA ASP A 18 -5.00 9.73 -13.28
C ASP A 18 -5.60 9.04 -12.06
N THR A 19 -6.47 8.06 -12.24
CA THR A 19 -7.17 7.44 -11.11
C THR A 19 -7.12 5.92 -11.13
N LEU A 20 -7.12 5.40 -9.91
CA LEU A 20 -7.12 3.98 -9.59
C LEU A 20 -8.30 3.71 -8.69
N ILE A 21 -9.02 2.63 -8.95
CA ILE A 21 -9.95 2.06 -7.99
C ILE A 21 -9.20 0.93 -7.31
N VAL A 22 -9.10 0.99 -5.98
CA VAL A 22 -8.29 0.05 -5.21
C VAL A 22 -9.06 -0.48 -4.02
N VAL A 23 -8.63 -1.63 -3.52
CA VAL A 23 -9.15 -2.26 -2.30
C VAL A 23 -8.00 -2.38 -1.30
N ASP A 24 -8.20 -1.86 -0.10
CA ASP A 24 -7.27 -2.02 1.02
C ASP A 24 -7.12 -3.50 1.37
N VAL A 25 -5.88 -3.99 1.42
CA VAL A 25 -5.61 -5.41 1.66
C VAL A 25 -6.01 -5.83 3.08
N PHE A 26 -5.93 -4.93 4.06
CA PHE A 26 -6.19 -5.22 5.48
C PHE A 26 -7.65 -4.91 5.84
N ASN A 27 -8.12 -3.72 5.43
CA ASN A 27 -9.44 -3.23 5.86
C ASN A 27 -10.57 -3.60 4.90
N LYS A 28 -10.22 -4.10 3.70
CA LYS A 28 -11.16 -4.44 2.62
C LYS A 28 -12.05 -3.28 2.14
N PHE A 29 -11.70 -2.05 2.51
CA PHE A 29 -12.37 -0.85 2.02
C PHE A 29 -11.95 -0.55 0.59
N LYS A 30 -12.93 -0.23 -0.25
CA LYS A 30 -12.71 0.22 -1.62
C LYS A 30 -12.66 1.75 -1.65
N TYR A 31 -11.65 2.32 -2.29
CA TYR A 31 -11.52 3.76 -2.47
C TYR A 31 -10.89 4.10 -3.83
N LYS A 32 -11.13 5.33 -4.27
CA LYS A 32 -10.52 5.89 -5.47
C LYS A 32 -9.24 6.60 -5.08
N ILE A 33 -8.14 6.26 -5.74
CA ILE A 33 -6.87 6.96 -5.61
C ILE A 33 -6.67 7.90 -6.81
N ILE A 34 -6.17 9.11 -6.55
CA ILE A 34 -5.70 10.05 -7.56
C ILE A 34 -4.16 9.98 -7.58
N ASP A 35 -3.61 9.41 -8.65
CA ASP A 35 -2.18 9.27 -8.90
C ASP A 35 -1.90 9.28 -10.42
N HIS A 36 -1.49 10.45 -10.93
CA HIS A 36 -1.28 10.70 -12.36
C HIS A 36 -0.20 9.83 -13.02
N GLN A 37 0.75 9.31 -12.24
CA GLN A 37 1.85 8.51 -12.77
C GLN A 37 1.49 7.03 -12.69
N MET A 38 1.06 6.58 -11.51
CA MET A 38 0.73 5.17 -11.30
C MET A 38 -0.48 4.75 -12.12
N ALA A 39 -1.49 5.61 -12.29
CA ALA A 39 -2.67 5.27 -13.09
C ALA A 39 -2.34 4.91 -14.54
N LYS A 40 -1.26 5.43 -15.12
CA LYS A 40 -0.88 5.15 -16.52
C LYS A 40 -0.19 3.81 -16.72
N THR A 41 0.34 3.23 -15.64
CA THR A 41 1.20 2.03 -15.69
C THR A 41 0.62 0.87 -14.91
N ALA A 42 -0.31 1.14 -14.00
CA ALA A 42 -0.95 0.11 -13.21
C ALA A 42 -1.93 -0.73 -14.02
N HIS A 43 -2.16 -1.96 -13.57
CA HIS A 43 -3.17 -2.85 -14.09
C HIS A 43 -3.87 -3.58 -12.95
N GLN A 44 -5.03 -4.18 -13.25
CA GLN A 44 -5.78 -4.96 -12.28
C GLN A 44 -4.90 -6.06 -11.65
N GLY A 45 -5.04 -6.24 -10.33
CA GLY A 45 -4.29 -7.21 -9.54
C GLY A 45 -2.96 -6.70 -8.97
N LEU A 46 -2.46 -5.53 -9.38
CA LEU A 46 -1.23 -4.98 -8.80
C LEU A 46 -1.41 -4.64 -7.33
N ILE A 47 -0.42 -5.01 -6.51
CA ILE A 47 -0.35 -4.62 -5.11
C ILE A 47 0.57 -3.41 -4.98
N LEU A 48 0.06 -2.36 -4.38
CA LEU A 48 0.73 -1.07 -4.23
C LEU A 48 0.79 -0.70 -2.75
N ALA A 49 1.82 0.04 -2.36
CA ALA A 49 1.89 0.70 -1.06
C ALA A 49 1.94 2.21 -1.26
N GLY A 50 1.02 2.93 -0.63
CA GLY A 50 0.88 4.38 -0.82
C GLY A 50 0.99 5.17 0.47
N TYR A 51 1.49 6.40 0.36
CA TYR A 51 1.34 7.44 1.36
C TYR A 51 0.10 8.30 1.03
N LEU A 52 -0.93 8.27 1.87
CA LEU A 52 -2.22 8.91 1.68
C LEU A 52 -2.24 10.31 2.33
N LEU A 53 -2.50 11.34 1.52
CA LEU A 53 -2.43 12.76 1.89
C LEU A 53 -3.77 13.36 2.29
N ASP A 54 -4.81 13.11 1.50
CA ASP A 54 -6.12 13.73 1.68
C ASP A 54 -7.23 12.72 1.43
N PHE A 55 -8.32 12.81 2.18
CA PHE A 55 -9.46 11.91 2.13
C PHE A 55 -10.73 12.75 1.88
N ASP A 56 -11.05 12.98 0.61
CA ASP A 56 -12.28 13.64 0.21
C ASP A 56 -13.36 12.58 -0.05
N GLU A 57 -14.16 12.31 1.00
CA GLU A 57 -15.24 11.31 1.10
C GLU A 57 -14.86 9.87 0.69
N PHE A 58 -14.52 9.65 -0.59
CA PHE A 58 -14.11 8.35 -1.17
C PHE A 58 -12.89 8.45 -2.12
N SER A 59 -12.36 9.66 -2.31
CA SER A 59 -11.18 9.92 -3.13
C SER A 59 -9.99 10.22 -2.24
N ILE A 60 -8.85 9.61 -2.55
CA ILE A 60 -7.61 9.74 -1.79
C ILE A 60 -6.51 10.22 -2.71
N GLN A 61 -5.90 11.35 -2.37
CA GLN A 61 -4.68 11.80 -3.03
C GLN A 61 -3.48 11.11 -2.38
N THR A 62 -2.55 10.58 -3.18
CA THR A 62 -1.29 10.04 -2.64
C THR A 62 -0.19 11.09 -2.70
N GLY A 63 0.73 11.03 -1.74
CA GLY A 63 2.02 11.72 -1.81
C GLY A 63 3.11 10.85 -2.42
N GLY A 64 2.76 9.68 -2.94
CA GLY A 64 3.66 8.68 -3.51
C GLY A 64 3.10 7.28 -3.36
N THR A 65 3.22 6.49 -4.43
CA THR A 65 2.82 5.09 -4.48
C THR A 65 3.97 4.26 -5.04
N VAL A 66 4.34 3.19 -4.35
CA VAL A 66 5.37 2.23 -4.83
C VAL A 66 4.71 0.89 -5.16
N LEU A 67 5.26 0.20 -6.15
CA LEU A 67 4.87 -1.17 -6.46
C LEU A 67 5.41 -2.13 -5.39
N VAL A 68 4.57 -3.02 -4.86
CA VAL A 68 5.02 -4.08 -3.96
C VAL A 68 5.55 -5.24 -4.80
N THR A 69 6.87 -5.26 -5.01
CA THR A 69 7.54 -6.34 -5.73
C THR A 69 8.09 -7.38 -4.76
N ARG A 70 8.42 -8.56 -5.30
CA ARG A 70 9.08 -9.63 -4.54
C ARG A 70 10.38 -9.15 -3.89
N GLU A 71 11.19 -8.38 -4.61
CA GLU A 71 12.48 -7.88 -4.11
C GLU A 71 12.32 -6.90 -2.94
N ILE A 72 11.19 -6.19 -2.87
CA ILE A 72 10.89 -5.29 -1.75
C ILE A 72 10.41 -6.09 -0.54
N ILE A 73 9.59 -7.13 -0.76
CA ILE A 73 9.13 -8.04 0.31
C ILE A 73 10.33 -8.76 0.95
N GLU A 74 11.30 -9.18 0.13
CA GLU A 74 12.52 -9.86 0.58
C GLU A 74 13.59 -8.91 1.15
N SER A 75 13.32 -7.60 1.21
CA SER A 75 14.26 -6.65 1.80
C SER A 75 14.37 -6.82 3.31
N ASP A 76 15.58 -6.67 3.88
CA ASP A 76 15.85 -6.75 5.32
C ASP A 76 14.85 -5.97 6.19
N GLU A 77 14.40 -4.81 5.72
CA GLU A 77 13.48 -3.95 6.46
C GLU A 77 12.07 -4.55 6.56
N VAL A 78 11.58 -5.15 5.48
CA VAL A 78 10.26 -5.80 5.44
C VAL A 78 10.32 -7.17 6.11
N VAL A 79 11.35 -7.97 5.84
CA VAL A 79 11.57 -9.27 6.48
C VAL A 79 11.66 -9.13 8.00
N ARG A 80 12.44 -8.18 8.52
CA ARG A 80 12.51 -7.95 9.98
C ARG A 80 11.18 -7.52 10.59
N LEU A 81 10.29 -6.90 9.83
CA LEU A 81 8.95 -6.57 10.31
C LEU A 81 8.08 -7.82 10.37
N ILE A 82 8.16 -8.67 9.33
CA ILE A 82 7.40 -9.92 9.23
C ILE A 82 7.88 -10.94 10.26
N ASP A 83 9.18 -11.14 10.41
CA ASP A 83 9.81 -12.08 11.35
C ASP A 83 9.55 -11.75 12.83
N ARG A 84 9.06 -10.53 13.12
CA ARG A 84 8.64 -10.13 14.48
C ARG A 84 7.21 -10.52 14.81
N ILE A 85 6.48 -11.07 13.84
CA ILE A 85 5.11 -11.54 14.00
C ILE A 85 5.23 -13.02 14.35
N ASP A 86 4.81 -13.40 15.55
CA ASP A 86 4.72 -14.81 15.90
C ASP A 86 3.70 -15.50 14.97
N ASP A 87 4.00 -16.73 14.52
CA ASP A 87 3.19 -17.45 13.53
C ASP A 87 1.72 -17.64 13.97
N ASP A 88 1.50 -17.79 15.28
CA ASP A 88 0.17 -17.91 15.90
C ASP A 88 -0.61 -16.59 15.92
N GLN A 89 0.06 -15.45 15.69
CA GLN A 89 -0.52 -14.11 15.61
C GLN A 89 -0.65 -13.58 14.19
N LEU A 90 -0.25 -14.35 13.17
CA LEU A 90 -0.28 -13.89 11.78
C LEU A 90 -1.69 -13.50 11.31
N ALA A 91 -2.69 -14.30 11.66
CA ALA A 91 -4.08 -14.00 11.30
C ALA A 91 -4.55 -12.68 11.95
N ASP A 92 -4.25 -12.46 13.22
CA ASP A 92 -4.58 -11.22 13.93
C ASP A 92 -3.81 -10.03 13.37
N PHE A 93 -2.57 -10.26 12.93
CA PHE A 93 -1.76 -9.24 12.27
C PHE A 93 -2.41 -8.77 10.98
N LEU A 94 -2.82 -9.71 10.12
CA LEU A 94 -3.45 -9.43 8.83
C LEU A 94 -4.84 -8.81 8.94
N ASN A 95 -5.53 -9.02 10.07
CA ASN A 95 -6.84 -8.43 10.33
C ASN A 95 -6.76 -7.07 11.05
N ASN A 96 -5.57 -6.55 11.34
CA ASN A 96 -5.40 -5.27 12.03
C ASN A 96 -4.99 -4.14 11.06
N PRO A 97 -5.85 -3.13 10.83
CA PRO A 97 -5.55 -1.96 10.00
C PRO A 97 -4.21 -1.27 10.30
N ALA A 98 -3.85 -1.18 11.58
CA ALA A 98 -2.64 -0.49 12.02
C ALA A 98 -1.37 -1.23 11.59
N ASN A 99 -1.45 -2.56 11.44
CA ASN A 99 -0.34 -3.38 10.97
C ASN A 99 -0.15 -3.23 9.46
N GLY A 100 -1.25 -3.11 8.70
CA GLY A 100 -1.20 -2.75 7.28
C GLY A 100 -0.48 -1.43 7.02
N ALA A 101 -0.74 -0.41 7.85
CA ALA A 101 -0.05 0.87 7.75
C ALA A 101 1.45 0.78 8.06
N LYS A 102 1.86 -0.04 9.04
CA LYS A 102 3.29 -0.29 9.34
C LYS A 102 3.98 -0.99 8.19
N LEU A 103 3.34 -2.00 7.60
CA LEU A 103 3.86 -2.73 6.45
C LEU A 103 4.02 -1.81 5.23
N ALA A 104 3.00 -1.02 4.90
CA ALA A 104 3.07 -0.04 3.81
C ALA A 104 4.23 0.94 3.99
N LYS A 105 4.43 1.45 5.21
CA LYS A 105 5.56 2.34 5.52
C LYS A 105 6.93 1.65 5.34
N ALA A 106 7.06 0.40 5.77
CA ALA A 106 8.30 -0.36 5.61
C ALA A 106 8.61 -0.62 4.13
N VAL A 107 7.60 -0.99 3.35
CA VAL A 107 7.70 -1.18 1.89
C VAL A 107 8.16 0.11 1.20
N ILE A 108 7.51 1.25 1.47
CA ILE A 108 7.90 2.54 0.88
C ILE A 108 9.34 2.91 1.27
N SER A 109 9.70 2.73 2.54
CA SER A 109 11.07 3.02 3.03
C SER A 109 12.13 2.15 2.34
N ALA A 110 11.83 0.87 2.13
CA ALA A 110 12.69 -0.06 1.41
C ALA A 110 12.82 0.31 -0.08
N SER A 111 11.72 0.66 -0.74
CA SER A 111 11.73 1.11 -2.14
C SER A 111 12.60 2.35 -2.33
N LEU A 112 12.45 3.35 -1.46
CA LEU A 112 13.26 4.57 -1.49
C LEU A 112 14.75 4.28 -1.31
N LYS A 113 15.13 3.36 -0.42
CA LYS A 113 16.55 2.95 -0.23
C LYS A 113 17.12 2.22 -1.44
N GLN A 114 16.28 1.51 -2.19
CA GLN A 114 16.67 0.85 -3.44
C GLN A 114 16.69 1.81 -4.65
N GLY A 115 16.35 3.09 -4.46
CA GLY A 115 16.21 4.05 -5.55
C GLY A 115 15.02 3.78 -6.47
N LYS A 116 14.04 3.00 -6.00
CA LYS A 116 12.81 2.69 -6.71
C LYS A 116 11.69 3.61 -6.18
N PRO A 117 11.23 4.60 -6.96
CA PRO A 117 10.08 5.42 -6.58
C PRO A 117 8.77 4.62 -6.64
#